data_AF-S7PJW3-F1
#
_entry.id   AF-S7PJW3-F1
#
_cell.length_a   1.000
_cell.length_b   1.000
_cell.length_c   1.000
_cell.angle_alpha   90.00
_cell.angle_beta   90.00
_cell.angle_gamma   90.00
#
_symmetry.space_group_name_H-M   'P 1'
#
loop_
_entity.id
_entity.type
_entity.pdbx_description
1 polymer ?
#
loop_
_entity_poly.entity_id
_entity_poly.type
_entity_poly.pdbx_seq_one_letter_code
_entity_poly.pdbx_strand_id
1 'polypeptide(L)'
;MAAGPGLWNGTNNDTWYGDELGYKCRFNEDFKYVLLPVSYGVVCVLGLCLNVAVLYIFLCRLKTWNASTTYMFHLAVSDALYAASLPLLVYYYARGDHWPFSTVLCKLVRFLFYTNLYCSILFLTCISVHRCLGVLYFLAGQRLVRFARDSKPPTNPTPTAQASRRLDLRKFHRTDPKAEDGSASSENSSRQSPLAGGGNTKDIRL
;
A
#
# COMPACT_ATOMS: atom_id res chain seq x y z
N MET A 1 47.01 -14.42 -51.90
CA MET A 1 47.47 -13.02 -51.90
C MET A 1 48.38 -12.85 -50.70
N ALA A 2 49.65 -12.60 -50.97
CA ALA A 2 50.72 -12.45 -49.99
C ALA A 2 50.86 -10.98 -49.58
N ALA A 3 51.15 -10.74 -48.30
CA ALA A 3 51.93 -9.59 -47.84
C ALA A 3 52.61 -10.01 -46.52
N GLY A 4 53.95 -9.92 -46.50
CA GLY A 4 54.82 -10.41 -45.43
C GLY A 4 54.93 -9.48 -44.21
N PRO A 5 55.80 -9.82 -43.24
CA PRO A 5 55.90 -9.13 -41.97
C PRO A 5 56.80 -7.88 -42.08
N GLY A 6 56.26 -6.73 -41.68
CA GLY A 6 57.00 -5.47 -41.58
C GLY A 6 57.74 -5.38 -40.26
N LEU A 7 59.07 -5.45 -40.34
CA LEU A 7 60.05 -5.07 -39.34
C LEU A 7 59.91 -3.56 -39.03
N TRP A 8 59.54 -3.18 -37.81
CA TRP A 8 59.70 -1.80 -37.34
C TRP A 8 60.75 -1.76 -36.23
N ASN A 9 61.98 -1.46 -36.65
CA ASN A 9 63.01 -0.95 -35.76
C ASN A 9 62.90 0.57 -35.78
N GLY A 10 62.41 1.16 -34.69
CA GLY A 10 62.24 2.60 -34.52
C GLY A 10 62.49 2.97 -33.07
N THR A 11 63.69 3.47 -32.79
CA THR A 11 64.02 4.17 -31.55
C THR A 11 63.22 5.47 -31.47
N ASN A 12 62.27 5.56 -30.54
CA ASN A 12 61.80 6.84 -30.01
C ASN A 12 61.97 6.82 -28.49
N ASN A 13 62.96 7.58 -28.04
CA ASN A 13 63.07 8.05 -26.66
C ASN A 13 61.94 9.05 -26.41
N ASP A 14 60.74 8.54 -26.21
CA ASP A 14 59.67 9.30 -25.60
C ASP A 14 59.60 8.92 -24.13
N THR A 15 60.58 9.43 -23.37
CA THR A 15 60.42 9.66 -21.93
C THR A 15 59.31 10.69 -21.74
N TRP A 16 58.05 10.26 -21.86
CA TRP A 16 56.93 10.99 -21.31
C TRP A 16 56.98 10.86 -19.79
N TYR A 17 57.65 11.83 -19.21
CA TYR A 17 57.48 12.29 -17.84
C TYR A 17 55.98 12.58 -17.61
N GLY A 18 55.22 11.52 -17.31
CA GLY A 18 53.79 11.52 -17.03
C GLY A 18 53.43 10.55 -15.90
N ASP A 19 54.43 10.15 -15.10
CA ASP A 19 54.31 9.27 -13.93
C ASP A 19 53.98 10.05 -12.64
N GLU A 20 53.20 11.13 -12.73
CA GLU A 20 52.81 12.00 -11.59
C GLU A 20 51.27 12.11 -11.43
N LEU A 21 50.51 11.08 -11.81
CA LEU A 21 49.21 10.79 -11.18
C LEU A 21 48.75 9.34 -11.41
N GLY A 22 49.69 8.38 -11.28
CA GLY A 22 49.44 6.94 -11.45
C GLY A 22 48.67 6.27 -10.30
N TYR A 23 47.68 6.92 -9.69
CA TYR A 23 46.75 6.19 -8.82
C TYR A 23 45.79 5.40 -9.73
N LYS A 24 46.16 4.18 -10.10
CA LYS A 24 45.14 3.24 -10.58
C LYS A 24 44.22 2.94 -9.40
N CYS A 25 42.98 3.45 -9.44
CA CYS A 25 41.92 2.99 -8.56
C CYS A 25 41.69 1.49 -8.81
N ARG A 26 42.42 0.66 -8.07
CA ARG A 26 42.17 -0.78 -7.95
C ARG A 26 40.96 -0.93 -7.03
N PHE A 27 39.77 -0.92 -7.63
CA PHE A 27 38.59 -1.37 -6.93
C PHE A 27 38.77 -2.86 -6.64
N ASN A 28 38.84 -3.20 -5.36
CA ASN A 28 38.81 -4.60 -4.95
C ASN A 28 37.37 -5.08 -5.09
N GLU A 29 37.10 -5.78 -6.18
CA GLU A 29 35.78 -6.30 -6.54
C GLU A 29 35.54 -7.71 -6.01
N ASP A 30 36.50 -8.31 -5.29
CA ASP A 30 36.44 -9.72 -4.90
C ASP A 30 35.23 -10.02 -4.00
N PHE A 31 34.81 -9.03 -3.20
CA PHE A 31 33.62 -9.11 -2.37
C PHE A 31 32.34 -9.36 -3.18
N LYS A 32 32.28 -8.90 -4.44
CA LYS A 32 31.10 -9.08 -5.31
C LYS A 32 30.82 -10.57 -5.55
N TYR A 33 31.86 -11.39 -5.69
CA TYR A 33 31.72 -12.82 -5.97
C TYR A 33 31.20 -13.62 -4.77
N VAL A 34 31.14 -13.04 -3.58
CA VAL A 34 30.51 -13.66 -2.41
C VAL A 34 29.15 -13.03 -2.15
N LEU A 35 29.07 -11.70 -2.13
CA LEU A 35 27.83 -10.98 -1.82
C LEU A 35 26.72 -11.26 -2.84
N LEU A 36 27.03 -11.22 -4.15
CA LEU A 36 26.01 -11.36 -5.20
C LEU A 36 25.42 -12.77 -5.19
N PRO A 37 26.21 -13.87 -5.23
CA PRO A 37 25.67 -15.23 -5.13
C PRO A 37 24.81 -15.47 -3.90
N VAL A 38 25.25 -15.01 -2.72
CA VAL A 38 24.50 -15.21 -1.46
C VAL A 38 23.18 -14.44 -1.50
N SER A 39 23.22 -13.15 -1.85
CA SER A 39 22.00 -12.32 -1.91
C SER A 39 21.01 -12.83 -2.97
N TYR A 40 21.48 -13.16 -4.17
CA TYR A 40 20.64 -13.74 -5.23
C TYR A 40 20.09 -15.12 -4.85
N GLY A 41 20.86 -15.95 -4.14
CA GLY A 41 20.38 -17.23 -3.63
C GLY A 41 19.22 -17.07 -2.64
N VAL A 42 19.33 -16.14 -1.69
CA VAL A 42 18.26 -15.83 -0.74
C VAL A 42 17.01 -15.30 -1.46
N VAL A 43 17.19 -14.36 -2.39
CA VAL A 43 16.09 -13.80 -3.19
C VAL A 43 15.45 -14.86 -4.07
N CYS A 44 16.21 -15.81 -4.60
CA CYS A 44 15.67 -16.92 -5.39
C CYS A 44 14.71 -17.77 -4.55
N VAL A 45 15.11 -18.20 -3.36
CA VAL A 45 14.28 -19.06 -2.50
C VAL A 45 13.03 -18.32 -2.03
N LEU A 46 13.21 -17.14 -1.43
CA LEU A 46 12.08 -16.36 -0.90
C LEU A 46 11.16 -15.88 -2.03
N GLY A 47 11.75 -15.38 -3.12
CA GLY A 47 11.05 -14.86 -4.28
C GLY A 47 10.22 -15.94 -4.97
N LEU A 48 10.77 -17.14 -5.20
CA LEU A 48 10.00 -18.24 -5.79
C LEU A 48 8.87 -18.68 -4.86
N CYS A 49 9.15 -18.94 -3.58
CA CYS A 49 8.12 -19.39 -2.64
C CYS A 49 6.96 -18.40 -2.54
N LEU A 50 7.25 -17.11 -2.38
CA LEU A 50 6.23 -16.07 -2.23
C LEU A 50 5.48 -15.83 -3.53
N ASN A 51 6.17 -15.64 -4.66
CA ASN A 51 5.50 -15.33 -5.93
C ASN A 51 4.70 -16.51 -6.47
N VAL A 52 5.19 -17.76 -6.32
CA VAL A 52 4.42 -18.95 -6.71
C VAL A 52 3.18 -19.11 -5.83
N ALA A 53 3.26 -18.87 -4.52
CA ALA A 53 2.10 -18.89 -3.65
C ALA A 53 1.05 -17.84 -4.07
N VAL A 54 1.50 -16.63 -4.39
CA VAL A 54 0.63 -15.54 -4.90
C VAL A 54 -0.01 -15.91 -6.23
N LEU A 55 0.75 -16.46 -7.19
CA LEU A 55 0.23 -16.94 -8.46
C LEU A 55 -0.80 -18.06 -8.27
N TYR A 56 -0.53 -19.00 -7.36
CA TYR A 56 -1.47 -20.06 -7.02
C TYR A 56 -2.79 -19.50 -6.48
N ILE A 57 -2.73 -18.51 -5.58
CA ILE A 57 -3.93 -17.82 -5.07
C ILE A 57 -4.67 -17.12 -6.20
N PHE A 58 -3.98 -16.39 -7.08
CA PHE A 58 -4.61 -15.70 -8.21
C PHE A 58 -5.30 -16.67 -9.17
N LEU A 59 -4.66 -17.79 -9.50
CA LEU A 59 -5.20 -18.77 -10.45
C LEU A 59 -6.34 -19.60 -9.86
N CYS A 60 -6.27 -19.97 -8.58
CA CYS A 60 -7.23 -20.90 -7.96
C CYS A 60 -8.33 -20.22 -7.15
N ARG A 61 -8.10 -19.01 -6.62
CA ARG A 61 -9.05 -18.33 -5.72
C ARG A 61 -9.68 -17.09 -6.33
N LEU A 62 -9.03 -16.43 -7.29
CA LEU A 62 -9.55 -15.19 -7.85
C LEU A 62 -10.50 -15.44 -9.02
N LYS A 63 -11.81 -15.30 -8.77
CA LYS A 63 -12.86 -15.52 -9.79
C LYS A 63 -13.14 -14.29 -10.66
N THR A 64 -12.74 -13.10 -10.21
CA THR A 64 -13.00 -11.82 -10.89
C THR A 64 -11.71 -11.08 -11.19
N TRP A 65 -11.51 -10.66 -12.44
CA TRP A 65 -10.33 -9.94 -12.91
C TRP A 65 -10.66 -8.47 -13.13
N ASN A 66 -9.94 -7.59 -12.44
CA ASN A 66 -9.98 -6.15 -12.61
C ASN A 66 -8.62 -5.65 -13.10
N ALA A 67 -8.54 -4.41 -13.58
CA ALA A 67 -7.28 -3.82 -14.06
C ALA A 67 -6.15 -3.93 -13.01
N SER A 68 -6.44 -3.64 -11.75
CA SER A 68 -5.45 -3.74 -10.65
C SER A 68 -4.95 -5.17 -10.42
N THR A 69 -5.84 -6.17 -10.48
CA THR A 69 -5.46 -7.58 -10.25
C THR A 69 -4.67 -8.13 -11.44
N THR A 70 -4.97 -7.69 -12.66
CA THR A 70 -4.17 -8.03 -13.85
C THR A 70 -2.74 -7.50 -13.73
N TYR A 71 -2.54 -6.25 -13.28
CA TYR A 71 -1.18 -5.73 -13.03
C TYR A 71 -0.46 -6.51 -11.94
N MET A 72 -1.14 -6.85 -10.83
CA MET A 72 -0.54 -7.68 -9.78
C MET A 72 -0.16 -9.08 -10.27
N PHE A 73 -0.97 -9.68 -11.15
CA PHE A 73 -0.66 -10.96 -11.77
C PHE A 73 0.59 -10.87 -12.65
N HIS A 74 0.68 -9.86 -13.53
CA HIS A 74 1.86 -9.64 -14.37
C HIS A 74 3.14 -9.40 -13.55
N LEU A 75 3.02 -8.69 -12.43
CA LEU A 75 4.12 -8.50 -11.49
C LEU A 75 4.55 -9.85 -10.89
N ALA A 76 3.61 -10.62 -10.34
CA ALA A 76 3.90 -11.92 -9.73
C ALA A 76 4.53 -12.92 -10.74
N VAL A 77 4.05 -12.93 -12.00
CA VAL A 77 4.65 -13.74 -13.07
C VAL A 77 6.08 -13.29 -13.36
N SER A 78 6.31 -11.98 -13.53
CA SER A 78 7.62 -11.44 -13.86
C SER A 78 8.63 -11.63 -12.73
N ASP A 79 8.20 -11.48 -11.48
CA ASP A 79 8.99 -11.73 -10.27
C ASP A 79 9.36 -13.22 -10.16
N ALA A 80 8.41 -14.13 -10.38
CA ALA A 80 8.68 -15.57 -10.37
C ALA A 80 9.66 -15.99 -11.47
N LEU A 81 9.49 -15.47 -12.69
CA LEU A 81 10.39 -15.76 -13.82
C LEU A 81 11.80 -15.20 -13.57
N TYR A 82 11.90 -13.96 -13.06
CA TYR A 82 13.19 -13.39 -12.70
C TYR A 82 13.87 -14.19 -11.58
N ALA A 83 13.13 -14.55 -10.51
CA ALA A 83 13.65 -15.38 -9.43
C ALA A 83 14.11 -16.76 -9.92
N ALA A 84 13.37 -17.39 -10.85
CA ALA A 84 13.78 -18.65 -11.48
C ALA A 84 15.06 -18.52 -12.33
N SER A 85 15.38 -17.31 -12.82
CA SER A 85 16.57 -17.03 -13.60
C SER A 85 17.82 -16.70 -12.75
N LEU A 86 17.63 -16.33 -11.48
CA LEU A 86 18.73 -16.01 -10.55
C LEU A 86 19.76 -17.12 -10.35
N PRO A 87 19.43 -18.43 -10.33
CA PRO A 87 20.42 -19.50 -10.21
C PRO A 87 21.48 -19.48 -11.33
N LEU A 88 21.09 -19.07 -12.54
CA LEU A 88 22.04 -18.90 -13.66
C LEU A 88 23.02 -17.77 -13.37
N LEU A 89 22.53 -16.68 -12.76
CA LEU A 89 23.32 -15.52 -12.39
C LEU A 89 24.25 -15.82 -11.20
N VAL A 90 23.76 -16.56 -10.20
CA VAL A 90 24.57 -17.08 -9.08
C VAL A 90 25.73 -17.91 -9.61
N TYR A 91 25.46 -18.84 -10.52
CA TYR A 91 26.49 -19.68 -11.13
C TYR A 91 27.53 -18.87 -11.91
N TYR A 92 27.07 -17.86 -12.67
CA TYR A 92 27.94 -16.95 -13.41
C TYR A 92 28.94 -16.22 -12.50
N TYR A 93 28.45 -15.63 -11.40
CA TYR A 93 29.32 -14.93 -10.44
C TYR A 93 30.20 -15.89 -9.64
N ALA A 94 29.72 -17.09 -9.31
CA ALA A 94 30.52 -18.11 -8.62
C ALA A 94 31.71 -18.62 -9.47
N ARG A 95 31.62 -18.51 -10.80
CA ARG A 95 32.69 -18.90 -11.75
C ARG A 95 33.57 -17.75 -12.20
N GLY A 96 33.51 -16.60 -11.53
CA GLY A 96 34.37 -15.44 -11.83
C GLY A 96 34.04 -14.80 -13.17
N ASP A 97 32.76 -14.48 -13.39
CA ASP A 97 32.25 -13.81 -14.60
C ASP A 97 32.36 -14.65 -15.89
N HIS A 98 32.43 -15.98 -15.77
CA HIS A 98 32.41 -16.91 -16.90
C HIS A 98 31.00 -17.43 -17.19
N TRP A 99 30.45 -17.12 -18.36
CA TRP A 99 29.12 -17.56 -18.80
C TRP A 99 29.20 -18.76 -19.76
N PRO A 100 28.91 -20.00 -19.30
CA PRO A 100 28.95 -21.18 -20.17
C PRO A 100 27.64 -21.45 -20.93
N PHE A 101 26.55 -20.75 -20.58
CA PHE A 101 25.25 -20.97 -21.21
C PHE A 101 25.15 -20.27 -22.57
N SER A 102 24.11 -20.57 -23.33
CA SER A 102 23.86 -19.91 -24.62
C SER A 102 23.68 -18.39 -24.48
N THR A 103 24.00 -17.65 -25.54
CA THR A 103 23.77 -16.20 -25.67
C THR A 103 22.29 -15.84 -25.52
N VAL A 104 21.39 -16.75 -25.89
CA VAL A 104 19.94 -16.59 -25.73
C VAL A 104 19.57 -16.46 -24.25
N LEU A 105 20.12 -17.32 -23.38
CA LEU A 105 19.85 -17.27 -21.94
C LEU A 105 20.41 -16.00 -21.31
N CYS A 106 21.60 -15.55 -21.74
CA CYS A 106 22.16 -14.27 -21.28
C CYS A 106 21.22 -13.09 -21.60
N LYS A 107 20.71 -13.03 -22.84
CA LYS A 107 19.73 -12.01 -23.23
C LYS A 107 18.42 -12.14 -22.45
N LEU A 108 17.94 -13.37 -22.23
CA LEU A 108 16.71 -13.64 -21.48
C LEU A 108 16.82 -13.18 -20.02
N VAL A 109 17.91 -13.50 -19.32
CA VAL A 109 18.15 -13.06 -17.93
C VAL A 109 18.13 -11.54 -17.84
N ARG A 110 18.85 -10.85 -18.75
CA ARG A 110 18.81 -9.38 -18.83
C ARG A 110 17.40 -8.87 -19.12
N PHE A 111 16.70 -9.46 -20.07
CA PHE A 111 15.33 -9.08 -20.41
C PHE A 111 14.39 -9.20 -19.20
N LEU A 112 14.42 -10.34 -18.50
CA LEU A 112 13.62 -10.58 -17.29
C LEU A 112 13.91 -9.56 -16.19
N PHE A 113 15.19 -9.20 -15.99
CA PHE A 113 15.57 -8.14 -15.04
C PHE A 113 14.92 -6.79 -15.39
N TYR A 114 15.02 -6.35 -16.65
CA TYR A 114 14.40 -5.09 -17.08
C TYR A 114 12.87 -5.15 -17.00
N THR A 115 12.25 -6.25 -17.43
CA THR A 115 10.80 -6.43 -17.33
C THR A 115 10.33 -6.34 -15.88
N ASN A 116 11.00 -7.04 -14.97
CA ASN A 116 10.73 -6.99 -13.53
C ASN A 116 10.80 -5.56 -12.97
N LEU A 117 11.88 -4.84 -13.32
CA LEU A 117 12.10 -3.46 -12.92
C LEU A 117 10.98 -2.54 -13.42
N TYR A 118 10.64 -2.60 -14.71
CA TYR A 118 9.59 -1.76 -15.30
C TYR A 118 8.21 -2.09 -14.74
N CYS A 119 7.86 -3.37 -14.59
CA CYS A 119 6.59 -3.79 -13.98
C CYS A 119 6.44 -3.27 -12.55
N SER A 120 7.51 -3.36 -11.76
CA SER A 120 7.54 -2.84 -10.39
C SER A 120 7.35 -1.32 -10.34
N ILE A 121 8.05 -0.57 -11.19
CA ILE A 121 7.91 0.89 -11.28
C ILE A 121 6.48 1.28 -11.66
N LEU A 122 5.92 0.66 -12.69
CA LEU A 122 4.55 0.94 -13.14
C LEU A 122 3.53 0.63 -12.04
N PHE A 123 3.70 -0.47 -11.31
CA PHE A 123 2.83 -0.84 -10.20
C PHE A 123 2.89 0.19 -9.05
N LEU A 124 4.10 0.58 -8.61
CA LEU A 124 4.29 1.61 -7.58
C LEU A 124 3.70 2.95 -8.01
N THR A 125 3.86 3.32 -9.28
CA THR A 125 3.30 4.55 -9.85
C THR A 125 1.76 4.49 -9.83
N CYS A 126 1.17 3.37 -10.23
CA CYS A 126 -0.28 3.17 -10.22
C CYS A 126 -0.85 3.24 -8.79
N ILE A 127 -0.21 2.58 -7.81
CA ILE A 127 -0.59 2.67 -6.40
C ILE A 127 -0.51 4.11 -5.91
N SER A 128 0.57 4.80 -6.24
CA SER A 128 0.78 6.20 -5.83
C SER A 128 -0.32 7.09 -6.38
N VAL A 129 -0.63 6.98 -7.68
CA VAL A 129 -1.73 7.72 -8.32
C VAL A 129 -3.06 7.40 -7.66
N HIS A 130 -3.36 6.12 -7.43
CA HIS A 130 -4.60 5.70 -6.78
C HIS A 130 -4.76 6.32 -5.37
N ARG A 131 -3.67 6.34 -4.58
CA ARG A 131 -3.67 6.97 -3.25
C ARG A 131 -3.79 8.49 -3.32
N CYS A 132 -3.07 9.14 -4.24
CA CYS A 132 -3.17 10.58 -4.45
C CYS A 132 -4.60 11.00 -4.84
N LEU A 133 -5.22 10.29 -5.79
CA LEU A 133 -6.61 10.54 -6.15
C LEU A 133 -7.54 10.35 -4.96
N GLY A 134 -7.41 9.25 -4.21
CA GLY A 134 -8.21 9.00 -3.01
C GLY A 134 -8.13 10.13 -1.98
N VAL A 135 -6.91 10.63 -1.70
CA VAL A 135 -6.71 11.76 -0.76
C VAL A 135 -7.29 13.05 -1.32
N LEU A 136 -7.11 13.35 -2.61
CA LEU A 136 -7.65 14.54 -3.24
C LEU A 136 -9.19 14.55 -3.23
N TYR A 137 -9.82 13.43 -3.58
CA TYR A 137 -11.27 13.27 -3.51
C TYR A 137 -11.78 13.41 -2.08
N PHE A 138 -11.09 12.80 -1.10
CA PHE A 138 -11.43 12.93 0.31
C PHE A 138 -11.36 14.39 0.79
N LEU A 139 -10.29 15.10 0.47
CA LEU A 139 -10.12 16.52 0.83
C LEU A 139 -11.16 17.42 0.14
N ALA A 140 -11.49 17.16 -1.12
CA ALA A 140 -12.55 17.87 -1.84
C ALA A 140 -13.92 17.64 -1.19
N GLY A 141 -14.23 16.40 -0.81
CA GLY A 141 -15.45 16.06 -0.08
C GLY A 141 -15.53 16.76 1.28
N GLN A 142 -14.44 16.79 2.05
CA GLN A 142 -14.39 17.52 3.32
C GLN A 142 -14.60 19.02 3.14
N ARG A 143 -14.04 19.63 2.09
CA ARG A 143 -14.26 21.05 1.77
C ARG A 143 -15.72 21.34 1.44
N LEU A 144 -16.35 20.51 0.60
CA LEU A 144 -17.77 20.64 0.27
C LEU A 144 -18.67 20.50 1.50
N VAL A 145 -18.40 19.52 2.38
CA VAL A 145 -19.15 19.35 3.64
C VAL A 145 -18.98 20.55 4.56
N ARG A 146 -17.78 21.15 4.62
CA ARG A 146 -17.55 22.38 5.39
C ARG A 146 -18.34 23.55 4.83
N PHE A 147 -18.30 23.78 3.52
CA PHE A 147 -19.12 24.82 2.89
C PHE A 147 -20.61 24.60 3.11
N ALA A 148 -21.12 23.36 2.99
CA ALA A 148 -22.53 23.06 3.24
C ALA A 148 -22.94 23.32 4.70
N ARG A 149 -22.02 23.11 5.66
CA ARG A 149 -22.25 23.43 7.07
C ARG A 149 -22.30 24.94 7.30
N ASP A 150 -21.36 25.69 6.73
CA ASP A 150 -21.30 27.15 6.87
C ASP A 150 -22.44 27.86 6.11
N SER A 151 -22.95 27.24 5.05
CA SER A 151 -24.10 27.73 4.28
C SER A 151 -25.43 27.49 4.99
N LYS A 152 -25.47 26.69 6.06
CA LYS A 152 -26.71 26.43 6.78
C LYS A 152 -27.10 27.70 7.55
N PRO A 153 -28.23 28.34 7.23
CA PRO A 153 -28.64 29.56 7.92
C PRO A 153 -28.86 29.27 9.41
N PRO A 154 -28.61 30.24 10.32
CA PRO A 154 -28.92 30.09 11.72
C PRO A 154 -30.39 29.70 11.83
N THR A 155 -30.63 28.49 12.34
CA THR A 155 -31.98 28.07 12.69
C THR A 155 -32.36 28.93 13.89
N ASN A 156 -33.14 29.97 13.62
CA ASN A 156 -33.82 30.74 14.64
C ASN A 156 -34.44 29.72 15.61
N PRO A 157 -34.19 29.81 16.94
CA PRO A 157 -34.73 28.84 17.88
C PRO A 157 -36.23 28.75 17.64
N THR A 158 -36.70 27.62 17.13
CA THR A 158 -38.12 27.39 16.91
C THR A 158 -38.79 27.48 18.27
N PRO A 159 -39.71 28.43 18.51
CA PRO A 159 -40.42 28.52 19.77
C PRO A 159 -41.54 27.47 19.80
N THR A 160 -41.20 26.18 19.83
CA THR A 160 -42.18 25.11 20.05
C THR A 160 -41.93 24.32 21.34
N ALA A 161 -40.85 24.61 22.08
CA ALA A 161 -40.67 24.11 23.45
C ALA A 161 -41.27 25.03 24.55
N GLN A 162 -42.02 26.07 24.19
CA GLN A 162 -42.64 27.01 25.15
C GLN A 162 -44.17 27.11 25.07
N ALA A 163 -44.82 26.28 24.23
CA ALA A 163 -46.28 26.16 24.24
C ALA A 163 -46.78 25.13 25.27
N SER A 164 -45.98 24.10 25.57
CA SER A 164 -46.36 23.07 26.56
C SER A 164 -46.32 23.60 28.02
N ARG A 165 -45.43 24.56 28.32
CA ARG A 165 -45.28 25.12 29.68
C ARG A 165 -46.35 26.13 30.10
N ARG A 166 -47.17 26.66 29.18
CA ARG A 166 -48.22 27.64 29.51
C ARG A 166 -49.58 27.02 29.82
N LEU A 167 -49.78 25.73 29.52
CA LEU A 167 -51.00 25.00 29.85
C LEU A 167 -51.03 24.50 31.30
N ASP A 168 -49.87 24.25 31.92
CA ASP A 168 -49.81 23.88 33.34
C ASP A 168 -50.08 25.06 34.28
N LEU A 169 -49.68 26.28 33.93
CA LEU A 169 -49.87 27.45 34.81
C LEU A 169 -51.31 27.96 34.86
N ARG A 170 -52.18 27.54 33.93
CA ARG A 170 -53.61 27.92 33.93
C ARG A 170 -54.46 26.99 34.79
N LYS A 171 -53.90 25.85 35.24
CA LYS A 171 -54.56 24.89 36.14
C LYS A 171 -54.35 25.20 37.62
N PHE A 172 -53.48 26.14 37.96
CA PHE A 172 -53.13 26.47 39.35
C PHE A 172 -54.01 27.54 40.02
N HIS A 173 -54.97 28.17 39.29
CA HIS A 173 -55.80 29.26 39.82
C HIS A 173 -57.28 28.88 40.03
N ARG A 174 -57.63 27.61 40.26
CA ARG A 174 -59.01 27.30 40.65
C ARG A 174 -59.08 26.03 41.49
N THR A 175 -58.86 26.20 42.79
CA THR A 175 -59.65 25.58 43.88
C THR A 175 -59.05 25.95 45.24
N ASP A 176 -59.76 26.78 45.99
CA ASP A 176 -59.93 26.67 47.45
C ASP A 176 -61.37 26.17 47.68
N PRO A 177 -61.80 25.63 48.85
CA PRO A 177 -61.15 25.64 50.17
C PRO A 177 -61.24 24.31 50.99
N LYS A 178 -60.53 24.32 52.14
CA LYS A 178 -61.00 23.88 53.50
C LYS A 178 -60.47 22.57 54.13
N ALA A 179 -59.81 22.80 55.27
CA ALA A 179 -59.92 22.15 56.60
C ALA A 179 -59.28 20.79 56.95
N GLU A 180 -58.42 20.90 57.98
CA GLU A 180 -58.27 20.10 59.21
C GLU A 180 -57.38 18.84 59.24
N ASP A 181 -56.46 18.92 60.21
CA ASP A 181 -55.86 17.93 61.11
C ASP A 181 -54.87 16.85 60.65
N GLY A 182 -53.74 16.82 61.38
CA GLY A 182 -53.29 15.58 62.00
C GLY A 182 -51.95 15.01 61.53
N SER A 183 -50.88 15.43 62.22
CA SER A 183 -49.66 14.69 62.61
C SER A 183 -49.22 13.38 61.92
N ALA A 184 -47.94 13.45 61.52
CA ALA A 184 -46.85 12.51 61.84
C ALA A 184 -46.56 11.28 60.94
N SER A 185 -45.26 11.19 60.67
CA SER A 185 -44.42 10.00 60.56
C SER A 185 -44.11 9.42 59.18
N SER A 186 -42.85 9.61 58.81
CA SER A 186 -41.86 8.64 58.32
C SER A 186 -42.09 7.79 57.07
N GLU A 187 -40.98 7.68 56.33
CA GLU A 187 -40.55 6.55 55.50
C GLU A 187 -41.31 6.35 54.17
N ASN A 188 -40.72 5.86 53.08
CA ASN A 188 -39.35 5.62 52.65
C ASN A 188 -39.47 5.25 51.15
N SER A 189 -38.42 5.55 50.40
CA SER A 189 -37.93 4.86 49.20
C SER A 189 -38.92 4.13 48.25
N SER A 190 -38.98 4.69 47.04
CA SER A 190 -38.78 4.00 45.76
C SER A 190 -39.68 2.81 45.40
N ARG A 191 -40.64 3.09 44.51
CA ARG A 191 -41.19 2.11 43.57
C ARG A 191 -40.08 1.52 42.70
N GLN A 192 -40.02 0.19 42.70
CA GLN A 192 -39.48 -0.59 41.60
C GLN A 192 -40.64 -1.31 40.88
N SER A 193 -40.33 -1.80 39.67
CA SER A 193 -41.13 -2.69 38.79
C SER A 193 -41.76 -2.00 37.56
N PRO A 194 -42.08 -2.75 36.49
CA PRO A 194 -41.15 -3.53 35.66
C PRO A 194 -41.50 -3.44 34.15
N LEU A 195 -40.76 -4.20 33.34
CA LEU A 195 -41.11 -4.80 32.04
C LEU A 195 -42.54 -4.62 31.51
N ALA A 196 -42.69 -4.39 30.21
CA ALA A 196 -43.21 -5.41 29.27
C ALA A 196 -43.52 -4.85 27.88
N GLY A 197 -43.27 -5.70 26.87
CA GLY A 197 -44.00 -5.74 25.59
C GLY A 197 -43.47 -4.78 24.52
N GLY A 198 -42.98 -5.22 23.37
CA GLY A 198 -43.37 -6.39 22.60
C GLY A 198 -43.91 -5.89 21.27
N GLY A 199 -43.32 -6.32 20.15
CA GLY A 199 -43.84 -5.98 18.83
C GLY A 199 -42.79 -6.02 17.72
N ASN A 200 -42.68 -7.19 17.09
CA ASN A 200 -42.11 -7.42 15.76
C ASN A 200 -42.45 -6.29 14.76
N THR A 201 -41.57 -6.02 13.79
CA THR A 201 -41.83 -6.23 12.35
C THR A 201 -40.53 -6.09 11.55
N LYS A 202 -40.45 -6.91 10.51
CA LYS A 202 -39.34 -7.23 9.60
C LYS A 202 -39.02 -6.08 8.62
N ASP A 203 -37.96 -6.34 7.86
CA ASP A 203 -37.68 -5.87 6.48
C ASP A 203 -36.86 -4.59 6.33
N ILE A 204 -35.55 -4.78 6.09
CA ILE A 204 -34.75 -3.87 5.28
C ILE A 204 -34.00 -4.69 4.22
N ARG A 205 -34.47 -4.56 2.98
CA ARG A 205 -33.76 -4.91 1.75
C ARG A 205 -33.71 -3.64 0.88
N LEU A 206 -32.54 -3.45 0.26
CA LEU A 206 -32.14 -2.50 -0.79
C LEU A 206 -31.78 -1.09 -0.32
#